data_AF-A0A2G5C3V7-F1
#
_entry.id   AF-A0A2G5C3V7-F1
#
_cell.length_a   1.000
_cell.length_b   1.000
_cell.length_c   1.000
_cell.angle_alpha   90.00
_cell.angle_beta   90.00
_cell.angle_gamma   90.00
#
_symmetry.space_group_name_H-M   'P 1'
#
loop_
_entity.id
_entity.type
_entity.pdbx_description
1 polymer ?
#
loop_
_entity_poly.entity_id
_entity_poly.type
_entity_poly.pdbx_seq_one_letter_code
_entity_poly.pdbx_strand_id
1 'polypeptide(L)'
;MISYLPNGIRSHIVSFLPLEEALRTSILSTQWRHACSLLSNLDFSPYKLQNHEKIKVSDYRDLIYNTLLLHDGSVINKFGLHVEIDGVDITMHHVHAWIAFAVRHNVSNLKFWSSSLSNLETRLPLCVFTCSTLTELRLSYIRLILPSTFIFPMVTASEVTHVKFYD
;
A
#
# COMPACT_ATOMS: atom_id res chain seq x y z
N MET A 1 -10.83 3.16 30.07
CA MET A 1 -10.91 4.63 30.14
C MET A 1 -10.99 5.34 28.78
N ILE A 2 -10.72 4.68 27.64
CA ILE A 2 -10.94 5.24 26.29
C ILE A 2 -12.36 5.00 25.74
N SER A 3 -13.14 4.14 26.41
CA SER A 3 -14.49 3.70 25.99
C SER A 3 -15.60 4.75 26.05
N TYR A 4 -15.32 5.96 26.52
CA TYR A 4 -16.30 7.05 26.66
C TYR A 4 -16.23 8.09 25.53
N LEU A 5 -15.31 7.92 24.57
CA LEU A 5 -15.19 8.83 23.44
C LEU A 5 -16.30 8.58 22.40
N PRO A 6 -17.05 9.62 21.98
CA PRO A 6 -18.00 9.55 20.89
C PRO A 6 -17.36 8.96 19.63
N ASN A 7 -18.12 8.19 18.86
CA ASN A 7 -17.63 7.49 17.67
C ASN A 7 -16.94 8.45 16.68
N GLY A 8 -17.45 9.67 16.50
CA GLY A 8 -16.83 10.66 15.61
C GLY A 8 -15.43 11.10 16.03
N ILE A 9 -15.18 11.31 17.33
CA ILE A 9 -13.85 11.66 17.84
C ILE A 9 -12.91 10.46 17.68
N ARG A 10 -13.42 9.25 17.87
CA ARG A 10 -12.66 8.02 17.68
C ARG A 10 -12.19 7.88 16.23
N SER A 11 -13.11 7.98 15.27
CA SER A 11 -12.81 7.92 13.84
C SER A 11 -11.80 9.00 13.45
N HIS A 12 -11.93 10.20 14.00
CA HIS A 12 -10.98 11.28 13.78
C HIS A 12 -9.58 10.89 14.29
N ILE A 13 -9.45 10.44 15.54
CA ILE A 13 -8.16 9.99 16.10
C ILE A 13 -7.56 8.85 15.26
N VAL A 14 -8.38 7.82 14.93
CA VAL A 14 -7.96 6.69 14.09
C VAL A 14 -7.35 7.18 12.79
N SER A 15 -7.99 8.13 12.10
CA SER A 15 -7.56 8.60 10.78
C SER A 15 -6.14 9.20 10.76
N PHE A 16 -5.61 9.60 11.92
CA PHE A 16 -4.24 10.09 12.08
C PHE A 16 -3.24 9.03 12.58
N LEU A 17 -3.71 7.85 12.98
CA LEU A 17 -2.81 6.79 13.43
C LEU A 17 -1.98 6.23 12.28
N PRO A 18 -0.71 5.92 12.52
CA PRO A 18 0.04 5.01 11.66
C PRO A 18 -0.69 3.66 11.53
N LEU A 19 -0.57 3.03 10.37
CA LEU A 19 -1.21 1.72 10.10
C LEU A 19 -0.82 0.67 11.15
N GLU A 20 0.44 0.61 11.55
CA GLU A 20 0.94 -0.33 12.57
C GLU A 20 0.23 -0.18 13.92
N GLU A 21 -0.03 1.05 14.36
CA GLU A 21 -0.72 1.34 15.62
C GLU A 21 -2.21 1.05 15.51
N ALA A 22 -2.83 1.33 14.37
CA ALA A 22 -4.22 0.96 14.12
C ALA A 22 -4.42 -0.57 14.11
N LEU A 23 -3.47 -1.33 13.57
CA LEU A 23 -3.49 -2.79 13.59
C LEU A 23 -3.20 -3.35 14.99
N ARG A 24 -2.31 -2.74 15.77
CA ARG A 24 -2.08 -3.15 17.18
C ARG A 24 -3.31 -2.91 18.03
N THR A 25 -3.90 -1.72 17.92
CA THR A 25 -5.09 -1.35 18.70
C THR A 25 -6.32 -2.17 18.33
N SER A 26 -6.45 -2.60 17.07
CA SER A 26 -7.55 -3.47 16.64
C SER A 26 -7.49 -4.87 17.25
N ILE A 27 -6.28 -5.37 17.53
CA ILE A 27 -6.06 -6.65 18.24
C ILE A 27 -6.35 -6.48 19.73
N LEU A 28 -5.87 -5.39 20.34
CA LEU A 28 -5.95 -5.15 21.79
C LEU A 28 -7.34 -4.72 22.26
N SER A 29 -8.20 -4.21 21.37
CA SER A 29 -9.52 -3.71 21.75
C SER A 29 -10.58 -3.96 20.68
N THR A 30 -11.68 -4.59 21.10
CA THR A 30 -12.86 -4.80 20.25
C THR A 30 -13.48 -3.50 19.76
N GLN A 31 -13.31 -2.40 20.50
CA GLN A 31 -13.82 -1.07 20.14
C GLN A 31 -13.04 -0.41 18.99
N TRP A 32 -11.86 -0.94 18.67
CA TRP A 32 -10.95 -0.45 17.64
C TRP A 32 -10.70 -1.52 16.57
N ARG A 33 -11.48 -2.61 16.58
CA ARG A 33 -11.36 -3.71 15.61
C ARG A 33 -11.36 -3.23 14.15
N HIS A 34 -12.07 -2.15 13.87
CA HIS A 34 -12.20 -1.53 12.55
C HIS A 34 -11.37 -0.24 12.41
N ALA A 35 -10.36 -0.01 13.27
CA ALA A 35 -9.54 1.18 13.18
C ALA A 35 -8.80 1.26 11.83
N CYS A 36 -8.21 0.15 11.38
CA CYS A 36 -7.48 0.15 10.11
C CYS A 36 -8.36 0.44 8.89
N SER A 37 -9.69 0.22 8.95
CA SER A 37 -10.58 0.45 7.80
C SER A 37 -10.81 1.93 7.48
N LEU A 38 -10.59 2.82 8.46
CA LEU A 38 -10.82 4.27 8.34
C LEU A 38 -9.57 5.04 7.90
N LEU A 39 -8.47 4.34 7.66
CA LEU A 39 -7.20 4.96 7.35
C LEU A 39 -7.12 5.39 5.89
N SER A 40 -6.68 6.63 5.68
CA SER A 40 -6.32 7.14 4.35
C SER A 40 -4.85 6.91 4.00
N ASN A 41 -4.01 6.57 4.99
CA ASN A 41 -2.59 6.29 4.79
C ASN A 41 -2.32 4.82 5.13
N LEU A 42 -2.15 4.00 4.10
CA LEU A 42 -1.87 2.57 4.23
C LEU A 42 -0.43 2.33 3.81
N ASP A 43 0.48 2.17 4.77
CA ASP A 43 1.89 1.89 4.51
C ASP A 43 2.27 0.51 5.04
N PHE A 44 2.21 -0.47 4.15
CA PHE A 44 2.56 -1.86 4.42
C PHE A 44 4.08 -2.03 4.30
N SER A 45 4.82 -1.46 5.25
CA SER A 45 6.26 -1.72 5.38
C SER A 45 6.52 -2.76 6.47
N PRO A 46 7.19 -3.89 6.17
CA PRO A 46 7.46 -4.90 7.18
C PRO A 46 8.29 -4.34 8.34
N TYR A 47 9.20 -3.38 8.08
CA TYR A 47 10.00 -2.73 9.13
C TYR A 47 9.17 -1.90 10.12
N LYS A 48 8.03 -1.37 9.66
CA LYS A 48 7.08 -0.60 10.46
C LYS A 48 6.20 -1.54 11.30
N LEU A 49 5.76 -2.62 10.67
CA LEU A 49 4.91 -3.63 11.32
C LEU A 49 5.67 -4.52 12.31
N GLN A 50 6.99 -4.69 12.14
CA GLN A 50 7.83 -5.50 13.02
C GLN A 50 8.33 -4.73 14.24
N ASN A 51 7.61 -4.84 15.36
CA ASN A 51 8.24 -4.70 16.68
C ASN A 51 8.79 -6.08 17.10
N HIS A 52 10.04 -6.36 16.74
CA HIS A 52 10.89 -7.41 17.33
C HIS A 52 10.57 -8.91 17.10
N GLU A 53 9.47 -9.28 16.44
CA GLU A 53 9.22 -10.68 16.04
C GLU A 53 9.00 -10.81 14.52
N LYS A 54 9.62 -11.84 13.91
CA LYS A 54 9.49 -12.12 12.48
C LYS A 54 8.07 -12.59 12.17
N ILE A 55 7.22 -11.69 11.68
CA ILE A 55 5.93 -12.04 11.07
C ILE A 55 6.21 -13.01 9.91
N LYS A 56 5.53 -14.15 9.84
CA LYS A 56 5.67 -15.07 8.70
C LYS A 56 5.13 -14.41 7.43
N VAL A 57 5.66 -14.75 6.26
CA VAL A 57 5.23 -14.16 4.97
C VAL A 57 3.74 -14.37 4.73
N SER A 58 3.21 -15.55 5.06
CA SER A 58 1.77 -15.86 5.02
C SER A 58 0.93 -14.89 5.84
N ASP A 59 1.38 -14.57 7.06
CA ASP A 59 0.67 -13.69 7.99
C ASP A 59 0.67 -12.25 7.46
N TYR A 60 1.74 -11.84 6.79
CA TYR A 60 1.85 -10.51 6.18
C TYR A 60 0.93 -10.36 4.97
N ARG A 61 0.85 -11.37 4.08
CA ARG A 61 -0.12 -11.39 2.97
C ARG A 61 -1.55 -11.26 3.50
N ASP A 62 -1.90 -12.09 4.47
CA ASP A 62 -3.25 -12.11 5.03
C ASP A 62 -3.58 -10.80 5.75
N LEU A 63 -2.60 -10.17 6.39
CA LEU A 63 -2.74 -8.83 6.98
C LEU A 63 -3.06 -7.77 5.92
N ILE A 64 -2.33 -7.73 4.80
CA ILE A 64 -2.64 -6.81 3.69
C ILE A 64 -4.05 -7.11 3.20
N TYR A 65 -4.33 -8.36 2.83
CA TYR A 65 -5.63 -8.77 2.29
C TYR A 65 -6.79 -8.35 3.21
N ASN A 66 -6.71 -8.67 4.49
CA ASN A 66 -7.75 -8.33 5.46
C ASN A 66 -7.90 -6.81 5.65
N THR A 67 -6.78 -6.06 5.64
CA THR A 67 -6.82 -4.60 5.75
C THR A 67 -7.55 -3.97 4.56
N LEU A 68 -7.24 -4.43 3.34
CA LEU A 68 -7.89 -3.91 2.13
C LEU A 68 -9.35 -4.37 2.04
N LEU A 69 -9.65 -5.61 2.42
CA LEU A 69 -11.00 -6.16 2.43
C LEU A 69 -11.93 -5.41 3.38
N LEU A 70 -11.42 -5.00 4.54
CA LEU A 70 -12.19 -4.31 5.56
C LEU A 70 -12.27 -2.80 5.36
N HIS A 71 -11.49 -2.23 4.43
CA HIS A 71 -11.45 -0.79 4.18
C HIS A 71 -12.85 -0.22 3.91
N ASP A 72 -13.13 0.96 4.44
CA ASP A 72 -14.47 1.57 4.41
C ASP A 72 -14.85 2.18 3.05
N GLY A 73 -13.93 2.11 2.09
CA GLY A 73 -14.10 2.62 0.74
C GLY A 73 -13.76 4.10 0.57
N SER A 74 -13.29 4.76 1.63
CA SER A 74 -12.82 6.14 1.60
C SER A 74 -11.59 6.33 0.68
N VAL A 75 -11.20 7.59 0.47
CA VAL A 75 -10.02 7.92 -0.33
C VAL A 75 -8.74 7.48 0.38
N ILE A 76 -7.85 6.85 -0.37
CA ILE A 76 -6.50 6.53 0.09
C ILE A 76 -5.60 7.66 -0.36
N ASN A 77 -5.00 8.40 0.57
CA ASN A 77 -4.03 9.44 0.24
C ASN A 77 -2.68 8.82 -0.12
N LYS A 78 -2.18 7.91 0.74
CA LYS A 78 -0.87 7.29 0.59
C LYS A 78 -1.01 5.77 0.66
N PHE A 79 -0.41 5.10 -0.32
CA PHE A 79 -0.35 3.65 -0.36
C PHE A 79 1.10 3.20 -0.55
N GLY A 80 1.69 2.61 0.48
CA GLY A 80 3.02 2.04 0.48
C GLY A 80 2.95 0.52 0.50
N LEU A 81 3.65 -0.13 -0.43
CA LEU A 81 3.75 -1.57 -0.52
C LEU A 81 5.21 -2.00 -0.60
N HIS A 82 5.66 -2.76 0.39
CA HIS A 82 6.98 -3.36 0.44
C HIS A 82 6.82 -4.87 0.55
N VAL A 83 7.11 -5.59 -0.52
CA VAL A 83 6.86 -7.04 -0.59
C VAL A 83 8.04 -7.77 -1.21
N GLU A 84 8.35 -8.95 -0.67
CA GLU A 84 9.20 -9.92 -1.35
C GLU A 84 8.30 -10.90 -2.10
N ILE A 85 8.58 -11.09 -3.39
CA ILE A 85 7.75 -11.90 -4.29
C ILE A 85 8.46 -13.23 -4.48
N ASP A 86 7.89 -14.29 -3.92
CA ASP A 86 8.46 -15.64 -3.95
C ASP A 86 7.76 -16.58 -4.94
N GLY A 87 6.63 -16.14 -5.51
CA GLY A 87 5.84 -16.92 -6.46
C GLY A 87 4.95 -17.99 -5.81
N VAL A 88 4.97 -18.13 -4.48
CA VAL A 88 4.19 -19.11 -3.73
C VAL A 88 3.19 -18.41 -2.81
N ASP A 89 3.68 -17.62 -1.86
CA ASP A 89 2.84 -16.89 -0.92
C ASP A 89 2.43 -15.54 -1.50
N ILE A 90 3.40 -14.79 -2.04
CA ILE A 90 3.17 -13.50 -2.67
C ILE A 90 3.58 -13.59 -4.14
N THR A 91 2.61 -13.36 -5.00
CA THR A 91 2.77 -13.38 -6.45
C THR A 91 2.48 -12.00 -7.04
N MET A 92 2.92 -11.76 -8.27
CA MET A 92 2.60 -10.53 -8.99
C MET A 92 1.10 -10.27 -9.13
N HIS A 93 0.27 -11.31 -9.15
CA HIS A 93 -1.19 -11.16 -9.19
C HIS A 93 -1.71 -10.44 -7.93
N HIS A 94 -1.18 -10.79 -6.75
CA HIS A 94 -1.51 -10.12 -5.50
C HIS A 94 -1.09 -8.65 -5.53
N VAL A 95 0.14 -8.37 -5.96
CA VAL A 95 0.67 -7.01 -6.09
C VAL A 95 -0.19 -6.17 -7.02
N HIS A 96 -0.57 -6.72 -8.17
CA HIS A 96 -1.44 -6.04 -9.13
C HIS A 96 -2.82 -5.75 -8.52
N ALA A 97 -3.41 -6.70 -7.81
CA ALA A 97 -4.70 -6.52 -7.15
C ALA A 97 -4.63 -5.43 -6.06
N TRP A 98 -3.58 -5.41 -5.24
CA TRP A 98 -3.39 -4.42 -4.18
C TRP A 98 -3.15 -3.01 -4.73
N ILE A 99 -2.37 -2.89 -5.80
CA ILE A 99 -2.18 -1.61 -6.50
C ILE A 99 -3.47 -1.14 -7.16
N ALA A 100 -4.20 -2.03 -7.84
CA ALA A 100 -5.48 -1.70 -8.47
C ALA A 100 -6.52 -1.25 -7.44
N PHE A 101 -6.52 -1.86 -6.25
CA PHE A 101 -7.31 -1.41 -5.12
C PHE A 101 -6.96 0.04 -4.76
N ALA A 102 -5.69 0.36 -4.53
CA ALA A 102 -5.28 1.73 -4.21
C ALA A 102 -5.72 2.75 -5.28
N VAL A 103 -5.55 2.42 -6.56
CA VAL A 103 -5.99 3.25 -7.69
C VAL A 103 -7.51 3.46 -7.69
N ARG A 104 -8.28 2.41 -7.43
CA ARG A 104 -9.75 2.49 -7.34
C ARG A 104 -10.21 3.41 -6.19
N HIS A 105 -9.40 3.55 -5.15
CA HIS A 105 -9.62 4.44 -4.01
C HIS A 105 -8.90 5.79 -4.16
N ASN A 106 -8.64 6.22 -5.40
CA ASN A 106 -8.14 7.55 -5.74
C ASN A 106 -6.79 7.89 -5.08
N VAL A 107 -5.86 6.91 -5.08
CA VAL A 107 -4.53 7.11 -4.51
C VAL A 107 -3.82 8.32 -5.09
N SER A 108 -3.22 9.14 -4.22
CA SER A 108 -2.43 10.31 -4.61
C SER A 108 -0.91 10.07 -4.57
N ASN A 109 -0.46 9.20 -3.67
CA ASN A 109 0.93 8.81 -3.49
C ASN A 109 1.04 7.29 -3.45
N LEU A 110 1.65 6.70 -4.47
CA LEU A 110 1.89 5.26 -4.56
C LEU A 110 3.39 4.98 -4.40
N LYS A 111 3.76 4.16 -3.42
CA LYS A 111 5.12 3.67 -3.24
C LYS A 111 5.14 2.16 -3.37
N PHE A 112 6.02 1.64 -4.20
CA PHE A 112 6.20 0.21 -4.37
C PHE A 112 7.69 -0.17 -4.34
N TRP A 113 8.01 -1.13 -3.50
CA TRP A 113 9.35 -1.64 -3.27
C TRP A 113 9.32 -3.18 -3.29
N SER A 114 10.28 -3.78 -4.00
CA SER A 114 10.51 -5.23 -3.94
C SER A 114 11.93 -5.56 -4.39
N SER A 115 12.76 -6.13 -3.50
CA SER A 115 14.14 -6.50 -3.88
C SER A 115 14.19 -7.70 -4.83
N SER A 116 13.21 -8.60 -4.71
CA SER A 116 12.98 -9.73 -5.61
C SER A 116 12.81 -9.36 -7.08
N LEU A 117 12.46 -8.10 -7.40
CA LEU A 117 12.24 -7.62 -8.78
C LEU A 117 13.45 -6.91 -9.42
N SER A 118 14.56 -6.78 -8.69
CA SER A 118 15.73 -6.00 -9.12
C SER A 118 16.34 -6.41 -10.47
N ASN A 119 16.15 -7.68 -10.85
CA ASN A 119 16.67 -8.25 -12.10
C ASN A 119 15.58 -8.69 -13.09
N LEU A 120 14.31 -8.39 -12.80
CA LEU A 120 13.17 -8.84 -13.58
C LEU A 120 12.46 -7.66 -14.22
N GLU A 121 12.21 -7.78 -15.53
CA GLU A 121 11.32 -6.84 -16.21
C GLU A 121 9.89 -7.01 -15.70
N THR A 122 9.32 -5.92 -15.22
CA THR A 122 8.04 -5.89 -14.51
C THR A 122 7.09 -4.94 -15.22
N ARG A 123 5.84 -5.35 -15.34
CA ARG A 123 4.73 -4.48 -15.77
C ARG A 123 3.86 -4.16 -14.57
N LEU A 124 3.58 -2.88 -14.37
CA LEU A 124 2.56 -2.43 -13.43
C LEU A 124 1.18 -2.47 -14.11
N PRO A 125 0.09 -2.57 -13.33
CA PRO A 125 -1.27 -2.44 -13.86
C PRO A 125 -1.45 -1.13 -14.63
N LEU A 126 -2.11 -1.19 -15.79
CA LEU A 126 -2.36 -0.01 -16.63
C LEU A 126 -3.09 1.11 -15.90
N CYS A 127 -3.94 0.75 -14.93
CA CYS A 127 -4.71 1.70 -14.14
C CYS A 127 -3.84 2.71 -13.36
N VAL A 128 -2.60 2.35 -13.02
CA VAL A 128 -1.64 3.28 -12.39
C VAL A 128 -1.36 4.48 -13.28
N PHE A 129 -1.22 4.25 -14.59
CA PHE A 129 -0.86 5.28 -15.56
C PHE A 129 -2.06 6.11 -16.03
N THR A 130 -3.27 5.63 -15.77
CA THR A 130 -4.52 6.35 -16.09
C THR A 130 -5.15 6.99 -14.85
N CYS A 131 -4.52 6.88 -13.68
CA CYS A 131 -5.04 7.40 -12.42
C CYS A 131 -4.83 8.93 -12.36
N SER A 132 -5.90 9.70 -12.51
CA SER A 132 -5.84 11.18 -12.53
C SER A 132 -5.51 11.81 -11.18
N THR A 133 -5.71 11.07 -10.09
CA THR A 133 -5.42 11.53 -8.72
C THR A 133 -3.97 11.26 -8.30
N LEU A 134 -3.27 10.37 -9.02
CA LEU A 134 -1.90 9.98 -8.69
C LEU A 134 -0.95 11.13 -9.01
N THR A 135 -0.47 11.80 -7.95
CA THR A 135 0.49 12.91 -8.05
C THR A 135 1.93 12.44 -7.91
N GLU A 136 2.15 11.30 -7.25
CA GLU A 136 3.48 10.82 -6.91
C GLU A 136 3.55 9.29 -7.00
N LEU A 137 4.49 8.81 -7.82
CA LEU A 137 4.79 7.39 -8.00
C LEU A 137 6.26 7.14 -7.65
N ARG A 138 6.52 6.37 -6.58
CA ARG A 138 7.88 5.93 -6.22
C ARG A 138 8.02 4.43 -6.41
N LEU A 139 8.99 4.05 -7.23
CA LEU A 139 9.33 2.66 -7.51
C LEU A 139 10.79 2.44 -7.09
N SER A 140 11.05 1.38 -6.34
CA SER A 140 12.39 1.04 -5.87
C SER A 140 12.70 -0.42 -6.15
N TYR A 141 13.90 -0.69 -6.68
CA TYR A 141 14.37 -2.04 -7.04
C TYR A 141 13.53 -2.73 -8.13
N ILE A 142 12.99 -1.97 -9.08
CA ILE A 142 12.11 -2.50 -10.15
C ILE A 142 12.63 -2.04 -11.52
N ARG A 143 12.67 -2.97 -12.48
CA ARG A 143 12.86 -2.65 -13.91
C ARG A 143 11.49 -2.58 -14.59
N LEU A 144 10.97 -1.37 -14.78
CA LEU A 144 9.62 -1.17 -15.31
C LEU A 144 9.59 -1.22 -16.85
N ILE A 145 8.74 -2.07 -17.42
CA ILE A 145 8.33 -1.96 -18.83
C ILE A 145 7.13 -1.01 -18.91
N LEU A 146 7.30 0.06 -19.69
CA LEU A 146 6.24 0.98 -20.04
C LEU A 146 5.46 0.46 -21.27
N PRO A 147 4.11 0.43 -21.22
CA PRO A 147 3.28 0.35 -22.42
C PRO A 147 3.68 1.35 -23.52
N SER A 148 3.52 0.94 -24.77
CA SER A 148 4.00 1.68 -25.95
C SER A 148 3.17 2.91 -26.33
N THR A 149 2.03 3.16 -25.67
CA THR A 149 1.15 4.31 -25.91
C THR A 149 0.76 4.93 -24.58
N PHE A 150 1.28 6.11 -24.28
CA PHE A 150 0.99 6.79 -23.02
C PHE A 150 0.80 8.30 -23.17
N ILE A 151 -0.24 8.79 -22.50
CA ILE A 151 -0.51 10.20 -22.24
C ILE A 151 -0.41 10.35 -20.72
N PHE A 152 0.72 10.82 -20.21
CA PHE A 152 0.86 11.16 -18.78
C PHE A 152 0.18 12.52 -18.53
N PRO A 153 -0.90 12.61 -17.74
CA PRO A 153 -1.26 13.88 -17.14
C PRO A 153 -0.39 14.04 -15.89
N MET A 154 0.78 14.64 -16.07
CA MET A 154 1.51 15.35 -15.00
C MET A 154 1.89 14.52 -13.75
N VAL A 155 2.90 13.64 -13.86
CA VAL A 155 3.64 13.13 -12.69
C VAL A 155 5.09 13.60 -12.79
N THR A 156 5.54 14.40 -11.83
CA THR A 156 6.98 14.59 -11.57
C THR A 156 7.52 13.30 -10.97
N ALA A 157 8.15 12.46 -11.79
CA ALA A 157 8.87 11.27 -11.34
C ALA A 157 10.17 11.70 -10.63
N SER A 158 10.07 12.20 -9.40
CA SER A 158 11.22 12.59 -8.59
C SER A 158 11.52 11.52 -7.53
N GLU A 159 12.74 10.98 -7.60
CA GLU A 159 13.34 9.87 -6.84
C GLU A 159 13.20 8.48 -7.47
N VAL A 160 13.79 8.38 -8.65
CA VAL A 160 14.29 7.14 -9.27
C VAL A 160 15.59 6.74 -8.58
N THR A 161 15.57 5.70 -7.74
CA THR A 161 16.78 4.92 -7.45
C THR A 161 16.76 3.68 -8.36
N HIS A 162 17.53 3.77 -9.46
CA HIS A 162 17.80 2.73 -10.47
C HIS A 162 16.63 2.32 -11.38
N VAL A 163 16.03 3.25 -12.13
CA VAL A 163 15.31 2.91 -13.36
C VAL A 163 16.31 3.01 -14.51
N LYS A 164 16.65 1.88 -15.13
CA LYS A 164 17.35 1.85 -16.42
C LYS A 164 16.29 1.88 -17.52
N PHE A 165 16.30 2.93 -18.34
CA PHE A 165 15.53 3.00 -19.56
C PHE A 165 16.31 2.27 -20.66
N TYR A 166 15.65 1.38 -21.41
CA TYR A 166 16.17 0.82 -22.65
C TYR A 166 15.21 1.25 -23.75
N ASP A 167 15.76 1.84 -24.82
CA ASP A 167 15.06 2.17 -26.07
C ASP A 167 14.71 0.91 -26.87
#